data_AF-A0A967H3M4-F1
#
_entry.id   AF-A0A967H3M4-F1
#
_cell.length_a   1.000
_cell.length_b   1.000
_cell.length_c   1.000
_cell.angle_alpha   90.00
_cell.angle_beta   90.00
_cell.angle_gamma   90.00
#
_symmetry.space_group_name_H-M   'P 1'
#
loop_
_entity.id
_entity.type
_entity.pdbx_description
1 polymer ?
#
loop_
_entity_poly.entity_id
_entity_poly.type
_entity_poly.pdbx_seq_one_letter_code
_entity_poly.pdbx_strand_id
1 'polypeptide(L)'
;RFKEVEVGKVSAIELNDDLSGVIVTAEMNKSVGRYMNDQTSFWVVRARVAAGEVSGLGTLFSGAYIGCNLSTEGNETASFTGLEKPPVITSGVPGRNFILETKHLGSLDVGSPVYYRGIKVGQVVDYDFDESAEAVDVRVFINAPYDEKVRKNTRFWNASGVDFKLDTEGVSVDTQSLVSIMLGGIAFDLPKYMQPVEQAEDGRTFQLYENREKIEERFYTVKRYYLMYFDQNVRGLLPGAPVEIHGIRIGEVMDVNLEVDVEDAAASVAVLAMIEPERIDTYARSQGPK
;
A
#
# COMPACT_ATOMS: atom_id res chain seq x y z
N ARG A 1 -11.83 -11.56 26.31
CA ARG A 1 -12.88 -10.55 26.09
C ARG A 1 -13.50 -10.76 24.73
N PHE A 2 -14.82 -10.70 24.61
CA PHE A 2 -15.55 -10.75 23.34
C PHE A 2 -16.19 -9.38 23.10
N LYS A 3 -15.88 -8.69 22.00
CA LYS A 3 -16.39 -7.34 21.70
C LYS A 3 -16.28 -6.37 22.91
N GLU A 4 -15.11 -6.31 23.53
CA GLU A 4 -14.81 -5.52 24.75
C GLU A 4 -15.57 -5.94 26.04
N VAL A 5 -16.35 -7.01 26.01
CA VAL A 5 -17.01 -7.57 27.20
C VAL A 5 -16.13 -8.64 27.85
N GLU A 6 -16.00 -8.59 29.18
CA GLU A 6 -15.34 -9.63 29.96
C GLU A 6 -16.19 -10.91 30.00
N VAL A 7 -15.60 -12.01 29.54
CA VAL A 7 -16.28 -13.31 29.38
C VAL A 7 -15.52 -14.46 30.06
N GLY A 8 -14.43 -14.14 30.75
CA GLY A 8 -13.56 -15.11 31.41
C GLY A 8 -12.27 -14.46 31.90
N LYS A 9 -11.47 -15.23 32.63
CA LYS A 9 -10.22 -14.80 33.26
C LYS A 9 -9.15 -15.87 33.11
N VAL A 10 -7.91 -15.45 32.84
CA VAL A 10 -6.75 -16.36 32.86
C VAL A 10 -6.47 -16.79 34.30
N SER A 11 -6.41 -18.11 34.54
CA SER A 11 -6.13 -18.71 35.85
C SER A 11 -4.71 -19.23 35.97
N ALA A 12 -4.09 -19.69 34.88
CA ALA A 12 -2.70 -20.15 34.87
C ALA A 12 -2.01 -19.90 33.51
N ILE A 13 -0.69 -19.72 33.56
CA ILE A 13 0.20 -19.64 32.40
C ILE A 13 1.42 -20.49 32.71
N GLU A 14 1.68 -21.48 31.86
CA GLU A 14 2.76 -22.46 32.02
C GLU A 14 3.51 -22.62 30.69
N LEU A 15 4.80 -22.99 30.75
CA LEU A 15 5.52 -23.42 29.55
C LEU A 15 5.05 -24.83 29.19
N ASN A 16 4.94 -25.11 27.89
CA ASN A 16 4.74 -26.48 27.44
C ASN A 16 6.01 -27.34 27.67
N ASP A 17 5.86 -28.67 27.64
CA ASP A 17 6.92 -29.62 28.01
C ASP A 17 8.20 -29.47 27.17
N ASP A 18 8.09 -29.03 25.92
CA ASP A 18 9.22 -28.84 24.99
C ASP A 18 9.78 -27.41 24.98
N LEU A 19 9.24 -26.52 25.84
CA LEU A 19 9.61 -25.10 25.96
C LEU A 19 9.43 -24.28 24.67
N SER A 20 8.72 -24.79 23.68
CA SER A 20 8.47 -24.10 22.40
C SER A 20 7.38 -23.03 22.50
N GLY A 21 6.58 -23.03 23.57
CA GLY A 21 5.44 -22.14 23.73
C GLY A 21 4.86 -22.11 25.14
N VAL A 22 3.68 -21.51 25.25
CA VAL A 22 2.95 -21.36 26.53
C VAL A 22 1.57 -22.00 26.45
N ILE A 23 1.19 -22.69 27.52
CA ILE A 23 -0.17 -23.16 27.77
C ILE A 23 -0.85 -22.14 28.67
N VAL A 24 -1.96 -21.58 28.19
CA VAL A 24 -2.77 -20.63 28.96
C VAL A 24 -4.07 -21.32 29.36
N THR A 25 -4.32 -21.40 30.67
CA THR A 25 -5.60 -21.89 31.20
C THR A 25 -6.48 -20.71 31.55
N ALA A 26 -7.71 -20.70 31.05
CA ALA A 26 -8.69 -19.65 31.30
C ALA A 26 -10.00 -20.21 31.84
N GLU A 27 -10.54 -19.57 32.85
CA GLU A 27 -11.87 -19.82 33.39
C GLU A 27 -12.89 -18.95 32.66
N MET A 28 -13.87 -19.58 32.00
CA MET A 28 -14.88 -18.91 31.18
C MET A 28 -16.20 -18.76 31.93
N ASN A 29 -16.90 -17.64 31.68
CA ASN A 29 -18.23 -17.42 32.25
C ASN A 29 -19.22 -18.47 31.72
N LYS A 30 -20.07 -19.01 32.62
CA LYS A 30 -21.05 -20.04 32.27
C LYS A 30 -21.98 -19.65 31.11
N SER A 31 -22.29 -18.35 30.97
CA SER A 31 -23.12 -17.81 29.90
C SER A 31 -22.53 -17.99 28.50
N VAL A 32 -21.20 -18.12 28.37
CA VAL A 32 -20.51 -18.32 27.09
C VAL A 32 -20.08 -19.76 26.84
N GLY A 33 -20.30 -20.67 27.80
CA GLY A 33 -19.87 -22.06 27.70
C GLY A 33 -20.39 -22.78 26.45
N ARG A 34 -21.65 -22.52 26.06
CA ARG A 34 -22.27 -23.09 24.84
C ARG A 34 -21.63 -22.63 23.53
N TYR A 35 -20.77 -21.62 23.57
CA TYR A 35 -20.05 -21.11 22.42
C TYR A 35 -18.59 -21.57 22.42
N MET A 36 -18.16 -22.43 23.34
CA MET A 36 -16.81 -23.01 23.34
C MET A 36 -16.77 -24.18 22.37
N ASN A 37 -16.49 -23.87 21.09
CA ASN A 37 -16.49 -24.84 20.00
C ASN A 37 -15.28 -24.67 19.08
N ASP A 38 -15.06 -25.65 18.20
CA ASP A 38 -13.95 -25.69 17.24
C ASP A 38 -13.87 -24.49 16.25
N GLN A 39 -14.92 -23.66 16.16
CA GLN A 39 -14.93 -22.42 15.38
C GLN A 39 -14.59 -21.17 16.23
N THR A 40 -14.40 -21.32 17.53
CA THR A 40 -14.05 -20.22 18.43
C THR A 40 -12.55 -19.95 18.39
N SER A 41 -12.21 -18.68 18.18
CA SER A 41 -10.82 -18.23 18.07
C SER A 41 -10.44 -17.35 19.24
N PHE A 42 -9.18 -17.48 19.68
CA PHE A 42 -8.58 -16.66 20.74
C PHE A 42 -7.30 -16.01 20.22
N TRP A 43 -7.02 -14.77 20.64
CA TRP A 43 -5.80 -14.06 20.26
C TRP A 43 -5.33 -13.09 21.33
N VAL A 44 -4.04 -12.74 21.32
CA VAL A 44 -3.50 -11.75 22.25
C VAL A 44 -3.74 -10.33 21.72
N VAL A 45 -4.38 -9.49 22.54
CA VAL A 45 -4.52 -8.05 22.32
C VAL A 45 -3.53 -7.31 23.23
N ARG A 46 -2.65 -6.54 22.60
CA ARG A 46 -1.63 -5.69 23.25
C ARG A 46 -1.72 -4.28 22.67
N ALA A 47 -1.36 -3.26 23.44
CA ALA A 47 -1.22 -1.90 22.92
C ALA A 47 -0.28 -1.94 21.72
N ARG A 48 -0.73 -1.36 20.61
CA ARG A 48 0.12 -1.07 19.46
C ARG A 48 0.17 0.43 19.31
N VAL A 49 1.38 0.97 19.25
CA VAL A 49 1.62 2.37 18.89
C VAL A 49 1.83 2.39 17.39
N ALA A 50 0.79 2.74 16.64
CA ALA A 50 0.91 3.10 15.23
C ALA A 50 0.96 4.63 15.13
N ALA A 51 1.67 5.17 14.13
CA ALA A 51 1.68 6.61 13.90
C ALA A 51 0.24 7.09 13.59
N GLY A 52 -0.35 7.88 14.48
CA GLY A 52 -1.66 8.52 14.26
C GLY A 52 -2.87 7.90 14.99
N GLU A 53 -2.83 6.64 15.41
CA GLU A 53 -3.89 6.01 16.23
C GLU A 53 -3.26 5.20 17.38
N VAL A 54 -3.69 5.47 18.62
CA VAL A 54 -3.34 4.61 19.77
C VAL A 54 -4.46 3.59 19.96
N SER A 55 -4.22 2.35 19.56
CA SER A 55 -5.12 1.23 19.85
C SER A 55 -4.74 0.57 21.18
N GLY A 56 -5.74 0.13 21.95
CA GLY A 56 -5.48 -0.51 23.23
C GLY A 56 -5.00 0.44 24.34
N LEU A 57 -5.44 1.70 24.37
CA LEU A 57 -5.17 2.64 25.49
C LEU A 57 -5.48 2.04 26.88
N GLY A 58 -6.49 1.15 26.96
CA GLY A 58 -6.75 0.38 28.17
C GLY A 58 -5.55 -0.48 28.61
N THR A 59 -4.83 -1.10 27.67
CA THR A 59 -3.70 -2.00 27.95
C THR A 59 -2.41 -1.28 28.36
N LEU A 60 -2.27 0.02 28.07
CA LEU A 60 -1.17 0.84 28.61
C LEU A 60 -1.22 0.92 30.15
N PHE A 61 -2.43 0.81 30.73
CA PHE A 61 -2.64 0.81 32.18
C PHE A 61 -3.06 -0.56 32.74
N SER A 62 -3.68 -1.46 31.95
CA SER A 62 -4.24 -2.75 32.41
C SER A 62 -3.51 -4.00 31.89
N GLY A 63 -2.49 -3.86 31.05
CA GLY A 63 -1.72 -4.98 30.48
C GLY A 63 -2.40 -5.64 29.27
N ALA A 64 -1.70 -6.59 28.64
CA ALA A 64 -2.23 -7.38 27.53
C ALA A 64 -3.43 -8.23 27.98
N TYR A 65 -4.39 -8.46 27.10
CA TYR A 65 -5.53 -9.34 27.35
C TYR A 65 -5.76 -10.30 26.19
N ILE A 66 -6.55 -11.35 26.42
CA ILE A 66 -6.94 -12.30 25.38
C ILE A 66 -8.29 -11.85 24.79
N GLY A 67 -8.31 -11.56 23.50
CA GLY A 67 -9.52 -11.40 22.70
C GLY A 67 -10.08 -12.77 22.29
N CYS A 68 -11.38 -12.86 22.10
CA CYS A 68 -11.99 -14.04 21.52
C CYS A 68 -13.11 -13.68 20.53
N ASN A 69 -13.38 -14.61 19.62
CA ASN A 69 -14.53 -14.58 18.71
C ASN A 69 -15.33 -15.85 18.91
N LEU A 70 -16.57 -15.70 19.39
CA LEU A 70 -17.46 -16.80 19.70
C LEU A 70 -18.28 -17.17 18.47
N SER A 71 -18.48 -18.48 18.24
CA SER A 71 -19.33 -19.00 17.16
C SER A 71 -20.57 -19.69 17.72
N THR A 72 -21.69 -19.58 17.02
CA THR A 72 -22.92 -20.35 17.30
C THR A 72 -22.91 -21.74 16.66
N GLU A 73 -21.96 -22.00 15.76
CA GLU A 73 -21.81 -23.24 15.00
C GLU A 73 -20.45 -23.88 15.32
N GLY A 74 -20.40 -25.21 15.31
CA GLY A 74 -19.20 -26.00 15.59
C GLY A 74 -19.43 -27.08 16.64
N ASN A 75 -18.42 -27.94 16.84
CA ASN A 75 -18.45 -28.99 17.86
C ASN A 75 -17.80 -28.49 19.15
N GLU A 76 -18.37 -28.86 20.30
CA GLU A 76 -17.85 -28.45 21.60
C GLU A 76 -16.38 -28.90 21.80
N THR A 77 -15.54 -27.98 22.28
CA THR A 77 -14.15 -28.26 22.63
C THR A 77 -13.70 -27.35 23.77
N ALA A 78 -12.69 -27.80 24.51
CA ALA A 78 -12.04 -27.05 25.58
C ALA A 78 -10.57 -26.71 25.26
N SER A 79 -10.06 -27.14 24.11
CA SER A 79 -8.68 -26.89 23.68
C SER A 79 -8.66 -26.04 22.42
N PHE A 80 -7.81 -25.00 22.43
CA PHE A 80 -7.75 -23.99 21.38
C PHE A 80 -6.30 -23.62 21.10
N THR A 81 -5.99 -23.38 19.82
CA THR A 81 -4.74 -22.76 19.41
C THR A 81 -4.87 -21.25 19.50
N GLY A 82 -4.04 -20.61 20.32
CA GLY A 82 -3.99 -19.15 20.42
C GLY A 82 -3.36 -18.53 19.17
N LEU A 83 -4.00 -17.50 18.62
CA LEU A 83 -3.48 -16.74 17.48
C LEU A 83 -2.67 -15.53 17.98
N GLU A 84 -1.55 -15.24 17.32
CA GLU A 84 -0.76 -14.04 17.63
C GLU A 84 -1.42 -12.74 17.13
N LYS A 85 -2.11 -12.83 15.99
CA LYS A 85 -2.83 -11.73 15.37
C LYS A 85 -4.35 -11.98 15.53
N PRO A 86 -5.16 -10.91 15.73
CA PRO A 86 -6.60 -11.06 15.67
C PRO A 86 -7.00 -11.66 14.31
N PRO A 87 -7.90 -12.66 14.28
CA PRO A 87 -8.46 -13.10 13.03
C PRO A 87 -9.21 -11.91 12.42
N VAL A 88 -9.07 -11.75 11.12
CA VAL A 88 -9.80 -10.74 10.37
C VAL A 88 -11.26 -11.16 10.34
N ILE A 89 -12.06 -10.68 11.30
CA ILE A 89 -13.50 -10.91 11.31
C ILE A 89 -14.13 -9.88 10.37
N THR A 90 -14.05 -10.12 9.06
CA THR A 90 -14.92 -9.46 8.07
C THR A 90 -16.25 -10.21 7.93
N SER A 91 -16.40 -11.38 8.55
CA SER A 91 -17.62 -12.18 8.50
C SER A 91 -18.81 -11.41 9.08
N GLY A 92 -19.70 -10.97 8.20
CA GLY A 92 -20.93 -10.24 8.52
C GLY A 92 -20.90 -8.73 8.26
N VAL A 93 -19.75 -8.15 7.90
CA VAL A 93 -19.68 -6.76 7.41
C VAL A 93 -19.73 -6.79 5.89
N PRO A 94 -20.73 -6.20 5.23
CA PRO A 94 -20.78 -6.15 3.77
C PRO A 94 -19.59 -5.34 3.21
N GLY A 95 -18.95 -5.85 2.16
CA GLY A 95 -17.78 -5.23 1.53
C GLY A 95 -17.00 -6.23 0.68
N ARG A 96 -15.79 -5.84 0.23
CA ARG A 96 -14.86 -6.69 -0.53
C ARG A 96 -13.44 -6.59 -0.01
N ASN A 97 -12.70 -7.67 -0.17
CA ASN A 97 -11.27 -7.76 0.05
C ASN A 97 -10.51 -7.51 -1.26
N PHE A 98 -9.35 -6.89 -1.17
CA PHE A 98 -8.41 -6.76 -2.28
C PHE A 98 -7.00 -7.04 -1.78
N ILE A 99 -6.12 -7.44 -2.69
CA ILE A 99 -4.69 -7.67 -2.41
C ILE A 99 -3.91 -6.54 -3.05
N LEU A 100 -3.02 -5.91 -2.31
CA LEU A 100 -2.18 -4.82 -2.78
C LEU A 100 -0.72 -5.24 -2.69
N GLU A 101 -0.09 -5.43 -3.84
CA GLU A 101 1.29 -5.86 -3.96
C GLU A 101 2.24 -4.66 -3.87
N THR A 102 3.29 -4.75 -3.06
CA THR A 102 4.35 -3.73 -2.94
C THR A 102 5.70 -4.38 -2.68
N LYS A 103 6.79 -3.72 -3.06
CA LYS A 103 8.15 -4.17 -2.69
C LYS A 103 8.42 -4.04 -1.20
N HIS A 104 7.80 -3.07 -0.54
CA HIS A 104 8.03 -2.76 0.86
C HIS A 104 6.72 -2.39 1.55
N LEU A 105 6.50 -2.94 2.76
CA LEU A 105 5.32 -2.65 3.58
C LEU A 105 5.27 -1.18 4.05
N GLY A 106 6.44 -0.56 4.27
CA GLY A 106 6.53 0.80 4.76
C GLY A 106 5.98 0.93 6.19
N SER A 107 5.16 1.96 6.44
CA SER A 107 4.52 2.22 7.73
C SER A 107 3.15 1.55 7.91
N LEU A 108 2.77 0.66 6.99
CA LEU A 108 1.48 -0.01 7.04
C LEU A 108 1.50 -1.15 8.08
N ASP A 109 0.46 -1.20 8.91
CA ASP A 109 0.13 -2.31 9.82
C ASP A 109 -1.36 -2.68 9.66
N VAL A 110 -1.76 -3.84 10.20
CA VAL A 110 -3.16 -4.22 10.35
C VAL A 110 -3.91 -3.12 11.10
N GLY A 111 -5.03 -2.68 10.52
CA GLY A 111 -5.83 -1.54 10.99
C GLY A 111 -5.51 -0.21 10.30
N SER A 112 -4.43 -0.12 9.51
CA SER A 112 -4.11 1.10 8.75
C SER A 112 -5.29 1.49 7.85
N PRO A 113 -5.70 2.76 7.83
CA PRO A 113 -6.91 3.18 7.13
C PRO A 113 -6.76 3.11 5.61
N VAL A 114 -7.85 2.76 4.93
CA VAL A 114 -7.99 2.88 3.47
C VAL A 114 -8.95 4.02 3.15
N TYR A 115 -8.51 4.95 2.31
CA TYR A 115 -9.24 6.17 1.96
C TYR A 115 -9.70 6.17 0.51
N TYR A 116 -10.92 6.67 0.29
CA TYR A 116 -11.42 7.08 -1.02
C TYR A 116 -11.77 8.56 -0.97
N ARG A 117 -11.11 9.39 -1.78
CA ARG A 117 -11.29 10.85 -1.81
C ARG A 117 -11.23 11.51 -0.41
N GLY A 118 -10.33 11.02 0.44
CA GLY A 118 -10.12 11.53 1.81
C GLY A 118 -11.07 10.97 2.88
N ILE A 119 -12.02 10.11 2.51
CA ILE A 119 -12.95 9.48 3.47
C ILE A 119 -12.43 8.07 3.79
N LYS A 120 -12.33 7.71 5.09
CA LYS A 120 -11.97 6.35 5.52
C LYS A 120 -13.10 5.40 5.14
N VAL A 121 -12.81 4.46 4.25
CA VAL A 121 -13.78 3.50 3.69
C VAL A 121 -13.43 2.05 3.99
N GLY A 122 -12.25 1.81 4.54
CA GLY A 122 -11.76 0.47 4.81
C GLY A 122 -10.49 0.49 5.65
N GLN A 123 -9.82 -0.65 5.71
CA GLN A 123 -8.58 -0.82 6.44
C GLN A 123 -7.75 -1.99 5.90
N VAL A 124 -6.45 -1.95 6.18
CA VAL A 124 -5.57 -3.13 6.06
C VAL A 124 -6.03 -4.17 7.08
N VAL A 125 -6.22 -5.39 6.61
CA VAL A 125 -6.66 -6.50 7.45
C VAL A 125 -5.59 -7.54 7.67
N ASP A 126 -4.68 -7.72 6.71
CA ASP A 126 -3.56 -8.63 6.84
C ASP A 126 -2.42 -8.20 5.91
N TYR A 127 -1.23 -8.74 6.15
CA TYR A 127 -0.12 -8.66 5.20
C TYR A 127 0.82 -9.84 5.42
N ASP A 128 1.38 -10.33 4.32
CA ASP A 128 2.41 -11.37 4.31
C ASP A 128 3.36 -11.16 3.13
N PHE A 129 4.47 -11.88 3.12
CA PHE A 129 5.29 -11.98 1.92
C PHE A 129 4.54 -12.76 0.83
N ASP A 130 4.78 -12.41 -0.43
CA ASP A 130 4.33 -13.22 -1.56
C ASP A 130 5.07 -14.58 -1.57
N GLU A 131 4.64 -15.51 -2.43
CA GLU A 131 5.23 -16.87 -2.48
C GLU A 131 6.75 -16.86 -2.76
N SER A 132 7.26 -15.83 -3.45
CA SER A 132 8.68 -15.67 -3.77
C SER A 132 9.49 -14.94 -2.70
N ALA A 133 8.82 -14.31 -1.73
CA ALA A 133 9.38 -13.37 -0.76
C ALA A 133 10.13 -12.17 -1.37
N GLU A 134 9.81 -11.80 -2.62
CA GLU A 134 10.32 -10.60 -3.29
C GLU A 134 9.38 -9.40 -3.13
N ALA A 135 8.11 -9.66 -2.81
CA ALA A 135 7.06 -8.67 -2.60
C ALA A 135 6.28 -8.94 -1.31
N VAL A 136 5.48 -7.96 -0.93
CA VAL A 136 4.55 -8.01 0.20
C VAL A 136 3.13 -7.88 -0.33
N ASP A 137 2.31 -8.87 0.00
CA ASP A 137 0.88 -8.88 -0.27
C ASP A 137 0.15 -8.24 0.92
N VAL A 138 -0.37 -7.03 0.72
CA VAL A 138 -1.16 -6.32 1.73
C VAL A 138 -2.64 -6.53 1.44
N ARG A 139 -3.33 -7.27 2.31
CA ARG A 139 -4.77 -7.49 2.19
C ARG A 139 -5.53 -6.33 2.81
N VAL A 140 -6.42 -5.72 2.03
CA VAL A 140 -7.31 -4.65 2.48
C VAL A 140 -8.77 -5.08 2.40
N PHE A 141 -9.58 -4.62 3.34
CA PHE A 141 -11.03 -4.72 3.27
C PHE A 141 -11.65 -3.34 3.09
N ILE A 142 -12.53 -3.22 2.09
CA ILE A 142 -13.26 -1.99 1.79
C ILE A 142 -14.75 -2.26 2.05
N ASN A 143 -15.34 -1.44 2.92
CA ASN A 143 -16.72 -1.58 3.36
C ASN A 143 -17.69 -1.25 2.23
N ALA A 144 -18.83 -1.94 2.17
CA ALA A 144 -19.95 -1.50 1.36
C ALA A 144 -20.52 -0.17 1.89
N PRO A 145 -21.01 0.72 1.01
CA PRO A 145 -21.12 0.56 -0.45
C PRO A 145 -19.89 1.06 -1.23
N TYR A 146 -18.75 1.29 -0.55
CA TYR A 146 -17.58 1.91 -1.18
C TYR A 146 -16.75 0.92 -2.01
N ASP A 147 -16.90 -0.38 -1.76
CA ASP A 147 -16.32 -1.46 -2.57
C ASP A 147 -16.74 -1.37 -4.06
N GLU A 148 -17.90 -0.76 -4.35
CA GLU A 148 -18.39 -0.45 -5.69
C GLU A 148 -17.57 0.60 -6.45
N LYS A 149 -16.70 1.33 -5.75
CA LYS A 149 -15.80 2.33 -6.36
C LYS A 149 -14.49 1.72 -6.84
N VAL A 150 -14.17 0.49 -6.45
CA VAL A 150 -12.98 -0.20 -6.93
C VAL A 150 -13.28 -0.85 -8.28
N ARG A 151 -12.63 -0.34 -9.32
CA ARG A 151 -12.71 -0.82 -10.70
C ARG A 151 -11.41 -1.52 -11.07
N LYS A 152 -11.41 -2.31 -12.14
CA LYS A 152 -10.21 -3.03 -12.60
C LYS A 152 -9.02 -2.11 -12.92
N ASN A 153 -9.28 -0.83 -13.17
CA ASN A 153 -8.27 0.21 -13.44
C ASN A 153 -8.11 1.24 -12.30
N THR A 154 -8.64 0.95 -11.11
CA THR A 154 -8.34 1.73 -9.90
C THR A 154 -6.84 1.62 -9.57
N ARG A 155 -6.24 2.73 -9.12
CA ARG A 155 -4.87 2.75 -8.62
C ARG A 155 -4.86 3.02 -7.12
N PHE A 156 -4.04 2.28 -6.39
CA PHE A 156 -3.83 2.42 -4.96
C PHE A 156 -2.45 3.02 -4.70
N TRP A 157 -2.30 3.93 -3.76
CA TRP A 157 -1.00 4.46 -3.37
C TRP A 157 -0.88 4.57 -1.85
N ASN A 158 0.37 4.52 -1.37
CA ASN A 158 0.66 4.83 0.01
C ASN A 158 0.40 6.32 0.25
N ALA A 159 -0.53 6.63 1.16
CA ALA A 159 -0.85 8.00 1.56
C ALA A 159 0.03 8.49 2.72
N SER A 160 0.96 7.65 3.17
CA SER A 160 1.94 7.94 4.22
C SER A 160 3.23 8.45 3.59
N GLY A 161 3.69 9.62 4.02
CA GLY A 161 4.97 10.18 3.58
C GLY A 161 4.85 11.64 3.23
N VAL A 162 5.91 12.40 3.53
CA VAL A 162 6.10 13.72 2.95
C VAL A 162 7.00 13.53 1.74
N ASP A 163 6.44 13.67 0.54
CA ASP A 163 7.25 13.82 -0.67
C ASP A 163 7.86 15.23 -0.67
N PHE A 164 9.02 15.38 -0.03
CA PHE A 164 9.81 16.61 -0.11
C PHE A 164 10.49 16.66 -1.47
N LYS A 165 9.90 17.38 -2.43
CA LYS A 165 10.59 17.77 -3.67
C LYS A 165 11.24 19.13 -3.49
N LEU A 166 12.58 19.14 -3.50
CA LEU A 166 13.32 20.35 -3.87
C LEU A 166 13.46 20.32 -5.39
N ASP A 167 12.77 21.21 -6.07
CA ASP A 167 13.02 21.49 -7.48
C ASP A 167 13.82 22.79 -7.61
N THR A 168 14.26 23.09 -8.84
CA THR A 168 15.02 24.32 -9.14
C THR A 168 14.14 25.57 -9.16
N GLU A 169 12.82 25.45 -9.04
CA GLU A 169 11.85 26.54 -9.02
C GLU A 169 11.46 26.95 -7.58
N GLY A 170 11.71 26.09 -6.59
CA GLY A 170 11.53 26.37 -5.17
C GLY A 170 11.10 25.13 -4.37
N VAL A 171 10.32 25.37 -3.31
CA VAL A 171 9.69 24.31 -2.52
C VAL A 171 8.22 24.26 -2.91
N SER A 172 7.82 23.22 -3.65
CA SER A 172 6.41 22.93 -3.88
C SER A 172 5.87 22.14 -2.68
N VAL A 173 4.97 22.74 -1.89
CA VAL A 173 4.28 22.07 -0.78
C VAL A 173 2.82 21.92 -1.15
N ASP A 174 2.39 20.69 -1.45
CA ASP A 174 0.98 20.40 -1.68
C ASP A 174 0.21 20.38 -0.35
N THR A 175 -0.26 21.55 0.06
CA THR A 175 -0.86 21.79 1.39
C THR A 175 -2.18 21.06 1.63
N GLN A 176 -2.85 20.59 0.57
CA GLN A 176 -4.09 19.81 0.68
C GLN A 176 -3.85 18.36 1.17
N SER A 177 -2.60 17.89 1.16
CA SER A 177 -2.20 16.55 1.61
C SER A 177 -2.00 16.44 3.14
N LEU A 178 -1.85 17.57 3.85
CA LEU A 178 -1.40 17.57 5.26
C LEU A 178 -2.31 16.86 6.28
N VAL A 179 -3.63 16.78 6.04
CA VAL A 179 -4.54 16.07 6.97
C VAL A 179 -4.46 14.55 6.78
N SER A 180 -4.11 14.07 5.58
CA SER A 180 -3.88 12.64 5.30
C SER A 180 -2.48 12.19 5.71
N ILE A 181 -1.49 13.08 5.63
CA ILE A 181 -0.09 12.84 5.98
C ILE A 181 0.11 12.46 7.46
N MET A 182 -0.74 12.95 8.38
CA MET A 182 -0.56 12.70 9.82
C MET A 182 -0.98 11.32 10.31
N LEU A 183 -1.85 10.59 9.58
CA LEU A 183 -2.41 9.32 10.05
C LEU A 183 -1.91 8.09 9.27
N GLY A 184 -1.15 8.31 8.20
CA GLY A 184 -0.72 7.24 7.29
C GLY A 184 -1.89 6.47 6.66
N GLY A 185 -1.56 5.41 5.91
CA GLY A 185 -2.52 4.51 5.31
C GLY A 185 -2.45 4.43 3.78
N ILE A 186 -3.54 3.98 3.19
CA ILE A 186 -3.64 3.69 1.75
C ILE A 186 -4.76 4.54 1.16
N ALA A 187 -4.56 5.11 -0.01
CA ALA A 187 -5.61 5.79 -0.74
C ALA A 187 -5.78 5.17 -2.12
N PHE A 188 -6.98 5.30 -2.68
CA PHE A 188 -7.25 4.89 -4.05
C PHE A 188 -8.16 5.87 -4.79
N ASP A 189 -8.02 5.89 -6.11
CA ASP A 189 -8.87 6.64 -7.02
C ASP A 189 -8.76 6.07 -8.44
N LEU A 190 -9.64 6.54 -9.31
CA LEU A 190 -9.54 6.36 -10.74
C LEU A 190 -8.78 7.57 -11.33
N PRO A 191 -7.65 7.37 -12.05
CA PRO A 191 -6.95 8.48 -12.69
C PRO A 191 -7.88 9.28 -13.60
N LYS A 192 -7.80 10.63 -13.54
CA LYS A 192 -8.75 11.54 -14.21
C LYS A 192 -8.91 11.35 -15.72
N TYR A 193 -7.91 10.76 -16.36
CA TYR A 193 -7.87 10.50 -17.81
C TYR A 193 -8.37 9.10 -18.20
N MET A 194 -8.71 8.25 -17.23
CA MET A 194 -9.27 6.92 -17.49
C MET A 194 -10.79 6.94 -17.31
N GLN A 195 -11.49 6.24 -18.20
CA GLN A 195 -12.91 5.94 -17.98
C GLN A 195 -13.05 4.76 -17.02
N PRO A 196 -14.06 4.75 -16.13
CA PRO A 196 -14.32 3.62 -15.27
C PRO A 196 -14.63 2.38 -16.11
N VAL A 197 -13.99 1.26 -15.79
CA VAL A 197 -14.34 -0.04 -16.36
C VAL A 197 -15.22 -0.83 -15.39
N GLU A 198 -15.35 -2.13 -15.61
CA GLU A 198 -16.05 -3.07 -14.72
C GLU A 198 -15.55 -2.97 -13.27
N GLN A 199 -16.44 -3.29 -12.33
CA GLN A 199 -16.07 -3.43 -10.93
C GLN A 199 -15.01 -4.53 -10.78
N ALA A 200 -14.05 -4.31 -9.89
CA ALA A 200 -13.08 -5.32 -9.54
C ALA A 200 -13.76 -6.48 -8.79
N GLU A 201 -13.35 -7.70 -9.10
CA GLU A 201 -13.78 -8.89 -8.37
C GLU A 201 -13.22 -8.88 -6.94
N ASP A 202 -13.91 -9.54 -6.02
CA ASP A 202 -13.38 -9.77 -4.66
C ASP A 202 -12.07 -10.57 -4.72
N GLY A 203 -11.09 -10.18 -3.93
CA GLY A 203 -9.75 -10.77 -3.90
C GLY A 203 -8.83 -10.36 -5.04
N ARG A 204 -9.24 -9.44 -5.93
CA ARG A 204 -8.39 -8.96 -7.04
C ARG A 204 -7.11 -8.29 -6.52
N THR A 205 -5.98 -8.61 -7.14
CA THR A 205 -4.67 -8.00 -6.88
C THR A 205 -4.48 -6.68 -7.64
N PHE A 206 -3.90 -5.70 -6.96
CA PHE A 206 -3.49 -4.40 -7.51
C PHE A 206 -2.06 -4.07 -7.07
N GLN A 207 -1.38 -3.23 -7.84
CA GLN A 207 -0.14 -2.60 -7.36
C GLN A 207 -0.47 -1.51 -6.33
N LEU A 208 0.24 -1.53 -5.20
CA LEU A 208 0.36 -0.38 -4.32
C LEU A 208 1.55 0.48 -4.77
N TYR A 209 1.26 1.70 -5.20
CA TYR A 209 2.27 2.66 -5.64
C TYR A 209 2.85 3.42 -4.45
N GLU A 210 4.09 3.88 -4.59
CA GLU A 210 4.82 4.57 -3.52
C GLU A 210 4.13 5.83 -3.05
N ASN A 211 3.53 6.59 -3.99
CA ASN A 211 2.81 7.82 -3.69
C ASN A 211 1.82 8.17 -4.81
N ARG A 212 1.11 9.28 -4.64
CA ARG A 212 0.11 9.76 -5.60
C ARG A 212 0.74 10.12 -6.95
N GLU A 213 1.95 10.65 -6.95
CA GLU A 213 2.59 11.13 -8.16
C GLU A 213 2.90 9.97 -9.10
N LYS A 214 3.31 8.82 -8.56
CA LYS A 214 3.54 7.58 -9.32
C LYS A 214 2.29 7.01 -9.98
N ILE A 215 1.09 7.33 -9.48
CA ILE A 215 -0.16 6.96 -10.16
C ILE A 215 -0.61 8.00 -11.19
N GLU A 216 -0.05 9.20 -11.17
CA GLU A 216 -0.32 10.27 -12.14
C GLU A 216 0.73 10.35 -13.24
N GLU A 217 1.91 9.75 -13.03
CA GLU A 217 2.83 9.35 -14.10
C GLU A 217 2.01 8.54 -15.11
N ARG A 218 1.58 9.23 -16.18
CA ARG A 218 1.08 8.59 -17.38
C ARG A 218 2.21 7.66 -17.77
N PHE A 219 2.01 6.36 -17.59
CA PHE A 219 2.83 5.37 -18.28
C PHE A 219 2.54 5.62 -19.75
N TYR A 220 3.30 6.53 -20.34
CA TYR A 220 3.28 6.70 -21.76
C TYR A 220 3.82 5.37 -22.30
N THR A 221 2.92 4.62 -22.91
CA THR A 221 3.12 3.18 -23.17
C THR A 221 4.26 2.98 -24.15
N VAL A 222 4.47 4.00 -25.00
CA VAL A 222 5.53 4.05 -25.97
C VAL A 222 6.71 4.84 -25.39
N LYS A 223 7.81 4.14 -25.12
CA LYS A 223 9.11 4.73 -24.84
C LYS A 223 10.01 4.56 -26.06
N ARG A 224 10.64 5.62 -26.50
CA ARG A 224 11.64 5.59 -27.58
C ARG A 224 12.97 6.07 -27.04
N TYR A 225 13.99 5.24 -27.22
CA TYR A 225 15.35 5.54 -26.78
C TYR A 225 16.14 6.15 -27.93
N TYR A 226 16.83 7.24 -27.64
CA TYR A 226 17.68 7.96 -28.58
C TYR A 226 19.08 8.08 -28.00
N LEU A 227 20.08 7.69 -28.79
CA LEU A 227 21.48 7.91 -28.47
C LEU A 227 21.95 9.15 -29.21
N MET A 228 22.43 10.14 -28.47
CA MET A 228 22.87 11.42 -29.00
C MET A 228 24.34 11.62 -28.66
N TYR A 229 25.12 12.04 -29.65
CA TYR A 229 26.55 12.33 -29.47
C TYR A 229 26.75 13.83 -29.43
N PHE A 230 27.42 14.29 -28.37
CA PHE A 230 27.79 15.69 -28.19
C PHE A 230 29.30 15.83 -28.30
N ASP A 231 29.73 16.73 -29.17
CA ASP A 231 31.10 17.20 -29.32
C ASP A 231 31.44 18.35 -28.35
N GLN A 232 30.42 18.87 -27.66
CA GLN A 232 30.53 19.93 -26.66
C GLN A 232 30.45 19.41 -25.22
N ASN A 233 30.83 20.28 -24.29
CA ASN A 233 30.78 19.99 -22.87
C ASN A 233 29.32 19.89 -22.38
N VAL A 234 28.96 18.74 -21.79
CA VAL A 234 27.63 18.49 -21.20
C VAL A 234 27.64 18.57 -19.66
N ARG A 235 28.57 19.34 -19.08
CA ARG A 235 28.72 19.48 -17.62
C ARG A 235 27.38 19.85 -16.96
N GLY A 236 26.99 19.04 -15.97
CA GLY A 236 25.75 19.21 -15.22
C GLY A 236 24.58 18.38 -15.74
N LEU A 237 24.73 17.76 -16.92
CA LEU A 237 23.80 16.75 -17.39
C LEU A 237 24.03 15.44 -16.62
N LEU A 238 22.99 14.96 -15.96
CA LEU A 238 23.01 13.74 -15.15
C LEU A 238 21.85 12.82 -15.56
N PRO A 239 21.97 11.50 -15.34
CA PRO A 239 20.81 10.60 -15.36
C PRO A 239 19.68 11.18 -14.49
N GLY A 240 18.46 11.20 -15.03
CA GLY A 240 17.29 11.85 -14.42
C GLY A 240 16.97 13.25 -14.95
N ALA A 241 17.89 13.91 -15.67
CA ALA A 241 17.64 15.24 -16.22
C ALA A 241 16.47 15.21 -17.24
N PRO A 242 15.57 16.21 -17.23
CA PRO A 242 14.44 16.22 -18.15
C PRO A 242 14.90 16.48 -19.58
N VAL A 243 14.28 15.78 -20.53
CA VAL A 243 14.37 16.14 -21.97
C VAL A 243 13.18 17.01 -22.28
N GLU A 244 13.40 18.22 -22.80
CA GLU A 244 12.34 19.22 -23.00
C GLU A 244 12.28 19.76 -24.42
N ILE A 245 11.07 20.10 -24.86
CA ILE A 245 10.83 20.89 -26.07
C ILE A 245 9.97 22.07 -25.68
N HIS A 246 10.44 23.30 -25.95
CA HIS A 246 9.74 24.54 -25.58
C HIS A 246 9.36 24.64 -24.08
N GLY A 247 10.21 24.11 -23.19
CA GLY A 247 9.98 24.09 -21.74
C GLY A 247 8.96 23.03 -21.28
N ILE A 248 8.53 22.15 -22.19
CA ILE A 248 7.66 21.03 -21.86
C ILE A 248 8.51 19.77 -21.80
N ARG A 249 8.55 19.11 -20.64
CA ARG A 249 9.19 17.81 -20.49
C ARG A 249 8.53 16.78 -21.41
N ILE A 250 9.33 16.11 -22.22
CA ILE A 250 8.94 15.04 -23.15
C ILE A 250 9.67 13.71 -22.87
N GLY A 251 10.59 13.69 -21.92
CA GLY A 251 11.42 12.53 -21.64
C GLY A 251 12.40 12.75 -20.49
N GLU A 252 13.41 11.89 -20.43
CA GLU A 252 14.42 11.86 -19.38
C GLU A 252 15.75 11.32 -19.92
N VAL A 253 16.85 11.86 -19.41
CA VAL A 253 18.20 11.33 -19.65
C VAL A 253 18.37 10.07 -18.83
N MET A 254 18.67 8.96 -19.50
CA MET A 254 18.88 7.65 -18.88
C MET A 254 20.34 7.43 -18.51
N ASP A 255 21.27 7.89 -19.36
CA ASP A 255 22.71 7.67 -19.16
C ASP A 255 23.56 8.72 -19.89
N VAL A 256 24.77 8.97 -19.38
CA VAL A 256 25.75 9.93 -19.94
C VAL A 256 27.15 9.32 -19.85
N ASN A 257 27.75 8.97 -20.98
CA ASN A 257 29.05 8.31 -21.06
C ASN A 257 30.02 9.05 -21.98
N LEU A 258 31.30 9.07 -21.60
CA LEU A 258 32.38 9.54 -22.48
C LEU A 258 32.86 8.39 -23.35
N GLU A 259 32.72 8.53 -24.66
CA GLU A 259 33.27 7.61 -25.65
C GLU A 259 34.51 8.24 -26.28
N VAL A 260 35.64 7.53 -26.21
CA VAL A 260 36.92 7.97 -26.75
C VAL A 260 37.29 7.04 -27.89
N ASP A 261 37.40 7.62 -29.09
CA ASP A 261 38.06 6.98 -30.21
C ASP A 261 39.58 7.08 -29.99
N VAL A 262 40.20 5.92 -29.75
CA VAL A 262 41.63 5.80 -29.45
C VAL A 262 42.47 5.95 -30.72
N GLU A 263 41.91 5.67 -31.89
CA GLU A 263 42.62 5.77 -33.18
C GLU A 263 42.68 7.22 -33.65
N ASP A 264 41.56 7.95 -33.53
CA ASP A 264 41.45 9.35 -33.98
C ASP A 264 41.70 10.38 -32.86
N ALA A 265 41.98 9.92 -31.63
CA ALA A 265 42.09 10.75 -30.43
C ALA A 265 40.89 11.71 -30.23
N ALA A 266 39.72 11.29 -30.73
CA ALA A 266 38.49 12.05 -30.64
C ALA A 266 37.67 11.57 -29.45
N ALA A 267 37.09 12.50 -28.69
CA ALA A 267 36.21 12.18 -27.58
C ALA A 267 34.83 12.78 -27.84
N SER A 268 33.79 11.99 -27.65
CA SER A 268 32.40 12.42 -27.75
C SER A 268 31.62 11.95 -26.53
N VAL A 269 30.62 12.72 -26.12
CA VAL A 269 29.76 12.33 -25.01
C VAL A 269 28.49 11.69 -25.59
N ALA A 270 28.32 10.41 -25.32
CA ALA A 270 27.13 9.64 -25.66
C ALA A 270 26.07 9.81 -24.56
N VAL A 271 24.93 10.37 -24.92
CA VAL A 271 23.79 10.57 -24.02
C VAL A 271 22.66 9.68 -24.48
N LEU A 272 22.25 8.74 -23.62
CA LEU A 272 21.06 7.93 -23.83
C LEU A 272 19.86 8.67 -23.24
N ALA A 273 18.88 9.01 -24.07
CA ALA A 273 17.64 9.65 -23.65
C ALA A 273 16.45 8.75 -23.95
N MET A 274 15.49 8.72 -23.02
CA MET A 274 14.17 8.12 -23.21
C MET A 274 13.16 9.24 -23.48
N ILE A 275 12.45 9.15 -24.60
CA ILE A 275 11.39 10.08 -24.99
C ILE A 275 10.06 9.33 -24.97
N GLU A 276 9.02 10.02 -24.49
CA GLU A 276 7.63 9.57 -24.41
C GLU A 276 6.82 10.28 -25.51
N PRO A 277 6.68 9.70 -26.72
CA PRO A 277 6.09 10.42 -27.87
C PRO A 277 4.64 10.81 -27.64
N GLU A 278 3.94 10.10 -26.77
CA GLU A 278 2.57 10.38 -26.37
C GLU A 278 2.44 11.68 -25.54
N ARG A 279 3.56 12.34 -25.18
CA ARG A 279 3.58 13.74 -24.70
C ARG A 279 3.50 14.78 -25.83
N ILE A 280 3.64 14.36 -27.09
CA ILE A 280 3.73 15.24 -28.25
C ILE A 280 2.47 15.07 -29.10
N ASP A 281 1.55 16.02 -29.01
CA ASP A 281 0.38 16.06 -29.90
C ASP A 281 0.79 16.61 -31.28
N THR A 282 0.87 15.75 -32.29
CA THR A 282 1.04 16.18 -33.68
C THR A 282 -0.28 16.68 -34.25
N TYR A 283 -0.45 17.99 -34.37
CA TYR A 283 -1.52 18.57 -35.20
C TYR A 283 -1.02 18.82 -36.63
N ALA A 284 -1.61 18.12 -37.61
CA ALA A 284 -1.48 18.51 -39.00
C ALA A 284 -2.36 19.76 -39.23
N ARG A 285 -1.74 20.90 -39.58
CA ARG A 285 -2.51 22.03 -40.13
C ARG A 285 -3.15 21.53 -41.42
N SER A 286 -4.48 21.36 -41.43
CA SER A 286 -5.21 21.33 -42.69
C SER A 286 -5.00 22.70 -43.34
N GLN A 287 -4.25 22.71 -44.45
CA GLN A 287 -4.30 23.83 -45.38
C GLN A 287 -5.75 23.89 -45.88
N GLY A 288 -6.53 24.87 -45.41
CA GLY A 288 -7.83 25.17 -45.99
C GLY A 288 -7.67 25.55 -47.47
N PRO A 289 -8.66 25.26 -48.32
CA PRO A 289 -8.55 25.55 -49.75
C PRO A 289 -8.41 27.06 -49.97
N LYS A 290 -7.48 27.44 -50.85
CA LYS A 290 -7.31 28.81 -51.37
C LYS A 290 -8.53 29.27 -52.15
#